data_AF-A0A951ES89-F1
#
_entry.id   AF-A0A951ES89-F1
#
_cell.length_a   1.000
_cell.length_b   1.000
_cell.length_c   1.000
_cell.angle_alpha   90.00
_cell.angle_beta   90.00
_cell.angle_gamma   90.00
#
_symmetry.space_group_name_H-M   'P 1'
#
loop_
_entity.id
_entity.type
_entity.pdbx_description
1 polymer ?
#
loop_
_entity_poly.entity_id
_entity_poly.type
_entity_poly.pdbx_seq_one_letter_code
_entity_poly.pdbx_strand_id
1 'polypeptide(L)' 'MNITLSIDDDVIGEARRRANAMGTSVNQLVRDYLEQFVGKRDPAAMAAELEQLWERTPGDSQGWKFNRDEIHQRNF' A
#
# COMPACT_ATOMS: atom_id res chain seq x y z
N MET A 1 4.73 22.54 -5.53
CA MET A 1 5.88 22.79 -6.43
C MET A 1 5.72 21.88 -7.65
N ASN A 2 6.06 22.33 -8.85
CA ASN A 2 5.92 21.53 -10.08
C ASN A 2 7.27 20.92 -10.44
N ILE A 3 7.26 19.65 -10.88
CA ILE A 3 8.45 18.93 -11.35
C ILE A 3 8.24 18.48 -12.79
N THR A 4 9.31 18.50 -13.59
CA THR A 4 9.33 17.96 -14.95
C THR A 4 10.18 16.70 -14.96
N LEU A 5 9.64 15.61 -15.50
CA LEU A 5 10.26 14.29 -15.55
C LEU A 5 10.35 13.84 -17.01
N SER A 6 11.53 13.38 -17.42
CA SER A 6 11.72 12.70 -18.71
C SER A 6 11.58 11.19 -18.50
N ILE A 7 10.62 10.57 -19.20
CA ILE A 7 10.27 9.15 -19.11
C ILE A 7 9.93 8.67 -20.53
N ASP A 8 10.23 7.41 -20.84
CA ASP A 8 9.87 6.80 -22.12
C ASP A 8 8.35 6.80 -22.37
N ASP A 9 7.95 7.08 -23.62
CA ASP A 9 6.54 7.23 -24.02
C ASP A 9 5.70 5.97 -23.74
N ASP A 10 6.29 4.79 -23.91
CA ASP A 10 5.61 3.52 -23.63
C ASP A 10 5.33 3.34 -22.14
N VAL A 11 6.27 3.77 -21.29
CA VAL A 11 6.17 3.68 -19.84
C VAL A 11 5.09 4.63 -19.31
N ILE A 12 5.09 5.89 -19.76
CA ILE A 12 4.07 6.86 -19.33
C ILE A 12 2.69 6.48 -19.86
N GLY A 13 2.60 5.87 -21.05
CA GLY A 13 1.36 5.35 -21.61
C GLY A 13 0.75 4.25 -20.72
N GLU A 14 1.55 3.26 -20.33
CA GLU A 14 1.09 2.19 -19.44
C GLU A 14 0.75 2.70 -18.04
N ALA A 15 1.56 3.60 -17.48
CA ALA A 15 1.31 4.21 -16.17
C ALA A 15 -0.05 4.93 -16.15
N ARG A 16 -0.39 5.67 -17.22
CA ARG A 16 -1.70 6.33 -17.35
C ARG A 16 -2.85 5.34 -17.42
N ARG A 17 -2.72 4.25 -18.19
CA ARG A 17 -3.74 3.20 -18.27
C ARG A 17 -4.04 2.61 -16.90
N ARG A 18 -3.00 2.25 -16.14
CA ARG A 18 -3.13 1.68 -14.79
C ARG A 18 -3.70 2.68 -13.79
N ALA A 19 -3.21 3.91 -13.80
CA ALA A 19 -3.72 4.97 -12.92
C ALA A 19 -5.22 5.19 -13.12
N ASN A 20 -5.68 5.25 -14.38
CA ASN A 20 -7.10 5.39 -14.70
C ASN A 20 -7.92 4.19 -14.22
N ALA A 21 -7.42 2.95 -14.38
CA ALA A 21 -8.08 1.76 -13.87
C ALA A 21 -8.22 1.76 -12.33
N MET A 22 -7.30 2.43 -11.63
CA MET A 22 -7.32 2.65 -10.18
C MET A 22 -8.13 3.89 -9.77
N GLY A 23 -8.75 4.62 -10.71
CA GLY A 23 -9.49 5.86 -10.43
C GLY A 23 -8.61 7.05 -10.00
N THR A 24 -7.32 7.04 -10.37
CA THR A 24 -6.33 8.07 -10.01
C THR A 24 -5.58 8.59 -11.25
N SER A 25 -4.57 9.45 -11.06
CA SER A 25 -3.73 9.98 -12.13
C SER A 25 -2.25 9.70 -11.85
N VAL A 26 -1.42 9.68 -12.89
CA VAL A 26 0.04 9.51 -12.74
C VAL A 26 0.63 10.60 -11.84
N ASN A 27 0.17 11.84 -11.95
CA ASN A 27 0.64 12.93 -11.10
C ASN A 27 0.31 12.69 -9.63
N GLN A 28 -0.87 12.11 -9.34
CA GLN A 28 -1.24 11.76 -7.97
C GLN A 28 -0.36 10.60 -7.46
N LEU A 29 -0.14 9.56 -8.27
CA LEU A 29 0.76 8.46 -7.90
C LEU A 29 2.19 8.94 -7.62
N VAL A 30 2.72 9.87 -8.42
CA VAL A 30 4.05 10.47 -8.19
C VAL A 30 4.06 11.26 -6.87
N ARG A 31 3.01 12.02 -6.58
CA ARG A 31 2.88 12.76 -5.32
C ARG A 31 2.86 11.79 -4.13
N ASP A 32 1.99 10.79 -4.17
CA ASP A 32 1.84 9.79 -3.11
C ASP A 32 3.16 9.05 -2.88
N TYR A 33 3.86 8.69 -3.96
CA TYR A 33 5.18 8.07 -3.87
C TYR A 33 6.20 8.99 -3.21
N LEU A 34 6.27 10.26 -3.61
CA LEU A 34 7.21 11.22 -3.01
C LEU A 34 6.89 11.47 -1.53
N GLU A 35 5.61 11.58 -1.17
CA GLU A 35 5.15 11.69 0.22
C GLU A 35 5.53 10.47 1.05
N GLN A 36 5.37 9.26 0.50
CA GLN A 36 5.83 8.01 1.15
C GLN A 36 7.35 7.87 1.17
N PHE A 37 8.05 8.40 0.18
CA PHE A 37 9.50 8.30 0.06
C PHE A 37 10.20 9.21 1.06
N VAL A 38 9.71 10.45 1.21
CA VAL A 38 10.22 11.40 2.21
C VAL A 38 9.66 11.09 3.60
N GLY A 39 8.40 10.64 3.64
CA GLY A 39 7.77 10.04 4.78
C GLY A 39 8.19 8.59 4.90
N LYS A 40 9.45 8.33 5.28
CA LYS A 40 9.73 7.16 6.11
C LYS A 40 8.74 7.27 7.26
N ARG A 41 7.62 6.54 7.16
CA ARG A 41 6.51 6.64 8.11
C ARG A 41 7.14 6.59 9.49
N ASP A 42 7.02 7.69 10.23
CA ASP A 42 7.55 7.74 11.59
C ASP A 42 7.02 6.48 12.29
N PRO A 43 7.89 5.57 12.76
CA PRO A 43 7.43 4.34 13.39
C PRO A 43 6.44 4.60 14.52
N ALA A 44 6.56 5.76 15.20
CA ALA A 44 5.59 6.19 16.20
C ALA A 44 4.23 6.55 15.58
N ALA A 45 4.20 7.27 14.45
CA ALA A 45 2.97 7.57 13.74
C ALA A 45 2.28 6.31 13.19
N MET A 46 3.05 5.32 12.72
CA MET A 46 2.49 4.02 12.31
C MET A 46 1.89 3.25 13.48
N ALA A 47 2.59 3.21 14.62
CA ALA A 47 2.09 2.55 15.81
C ALA A 47 0.78 3.18 16.29
N ALA A 48 0.71 4.51 16.32
CA ALA A 48 -0.51 5.24 16.68
C ALA A 48 -1.68 4.97 15.71
N GLU A 49 -1.41 4.91 14.40
CA GLU A 49 -2.44 4.54 13.41
C GLU A 49 -2.95 3.11 13.64
N LEU A 50 -2.05 2.17 13.95
CA LEU A 50 -2.39 0.78 14.22
C LEU A 50 -3.24 0.64 15.50
N GLU A 51 -2.88 1.36 16.56
CA GLU A 51 -3.66 1.42 17.81
C GLU A 51 -5.08 1.94 17.56
N GLN A 52 -5.23 3.03 16.80
CA GLN A 52 -6.54 3.57 16.44
C GLN A 52 -7.38 2.56 15.63
N LEU A 53 -6.77 1.79 14.73
CA LEU A 53 -7.47 0.77 13.96
C LEU A 53 -7.95 -0.37 14.86
N TRP A 54 -7.13 -0.82 15.82
CA TRP A 54 -7.51 -1.84 16.80
C TRP A 54 -8.65 -1.38 17.72
N GLU A 55 -8.66 -0.11 18.14
CA GLU A 55 -9.76 0.44 18.93
C GLU A 55 -11.08 0.50 18.16
N ARG A 56 -11.01 0.80 16.86
CA ARG A 56 -12.21 1.02 16.03
C ARG A 56 -12.79 -0.26 15.46
N THR A 57 -12.04 -1.35 15.41
CA THR A 57 -12.49 -2.58 14.77
C THR A 57 -12.05 -3.79 15.59
N PRO A 58 -12.98 -4.52 16.24
CA PRO A 58 -12.65 -5.82 16.79
C PRO A 58 -12.33 -6.75 15.61
N GLY A 59 -11.09 -7.23 15.54
CA GLY A 59 -10.69 -8.16 14.49
C GLY A 59 -11.55 -9.42 14.52
N ASP A 60 -11.84 -9.97 13.35
CA ASP A 60 -12.63 -11.18 13.21
C ASP A 60 -11.83 -12.24 12.44
N SER A 61 -11.34 -13.24 13.16
CA SER A 61 -10.61 -14.36 12.58
C SER A 61 -11.53 -15.43 11.99
N GLN A 62 -12.85 -15.25 12.01
CA GLN A 62 -13.84 -16.20 11.49
C GLN A 62 -13.67 -17.61 12.10
N GLY A 63 -13.30 -17.66 13.39
CA GLY A 63 -13.03 -18.91 14.10
C GLY A 63 -11.67 -19.55 13.80
N TRP A 64 -10.86 -18.97 12.90
CA TRP A 64 -9.50 -19.42 12.66
C TRP A 64 -8.66 -19.28 13.94
N LYS A 65 -7.90 -20.34 14.25
CA LYS A 65 -6.96 -20.37 15.37
C LYS A 65 -5.61 -20.78 14.81
N PHE A 66 -4.56 -20.11 15.27
CA PHE A 66 -3.21 -20.48 14.91
C PHE A 66 -2.96 -21.96 15.25
N ASN A 67 -2.59 -22.73 14.23
CA ASN A 67 -2.18 -24.11 14.36
C ASN A 67 -0.79 -24.26 13.75
N ARG A 68 0.21 -24.53 14.59
CA ARG A 68 1.60 -24.66 14.16
C ARG A 68 1.79 -25.74 13.09
N ASP A 69 0.99 -26.80 13.14
CA ASP A 69 1.14 -27.95 12.25
C ASP A 69 0.67 -27.64 10.80
N GLU A 70 -0.20 -26.64 10.62
CA GLU A 70 -0.65 -26.17 9.29
C GLU A 70 0.51 -25.56 8.48
N ILE A 71 1.53 -25.01 9.14
CA ILE A 71 2.70 -24.40 8.48
C ILE A 71 3.48 -25.43 7.66
N HIS A 72 3.40 -26.71 8.03
CA HIS A 72 4.12 -27.80 7.38
C HIS A 72 3.24 -28.64 6.45
N GLN A 73 1.94 -28.32 6.31
CA GLN A 73 1.08 -29.00 5.36
C GLN A 73 1.45 -28.60 3.93
N ARG A 74 2.23 -29.48 3.28
CA ARG A 74 2.44 -29.44 1.84
C ARG A 74 1.31 -30.24 1.20
N ASN A 75 0.34 -29.54 0.64
CA ASN A 75 -0.63 -30.16 -0.26
C ASN A 75 0.12 -30.55 -1.54
N PHE A 76 0.31 -31.86 -1.75
CA PHE A 76 0.76 -32.43 -3.02
C PHE A 76 -0.44 -32.71 -3.93
#